data_AF-A0A1I3X8F7-F1
#
_entry.id   AF-A0A1I3X8F7-F1
#
_cell.length_a   1.000
_cell.length_b   1.000
_cell.length_c   1.000
_cell.angle_alpha   90.00
_cell.angle_beta   90.00
_cell.angle_gamma   90.00
#
_symmetry.space_group_name_H-M   'P 1'
#
loop_
_entity.id
_entity.type
_entity.pdbx_description
1 polymer ?
#
loop_
_entity_poly.entity_id
_entity_poly.type
_entity_poly.pdbx_seq_one_letter_code
_entity_poly.pdbx_strand_id
1 'polypeptide(L)' 'MGFPLRCCYVQESSPFKLDADTYQQAVAPLRDHVDILLLDCMGYTEEARQLASDLTGLPVILSSALMAKILLEMI' A
#
# COMPACT_ATOMS: atom_id res chain seq x y z
N MET A 1 -10.06 16.30 -2.65
CA MET A 1 -9.85 16.99 -1.36
C MET A 1 -8.80 16.19 -0.59
N GLY A 2 -7.52 16.56 -0.71
CA GLY A 2 -6.41 15.85 -0.07
C GLY A 2 -6.07 16.47 1.29
N PHE A 3 -6.00 15.64 2.33
CA PHE A 3 -5.50 16.03 3.65
C PHE A 3 -3.97 16.24 3.57
N PRO A 4 -3.42 17.37 4.08
CA PRO A 4 -2.00 17.67 3.94
C PRO A 4 -1.22 17.03 5.10
N LEU A 5 -1.04 15.72 5.07
CA LEU A 5 0.05 15.09 5.83
C LEU A 5 1.30 15.18 4.96
N ARG A 6 2.09 16.22 5.18
CA ARG A 6 3.30 16.57 4.41
C ARG A 6 4.40 15.48 4.39
N CYS A 7 4.17 14.34 5.05
CA CYS A 7 5.06 13.19 5.12
C CYS A 7 4.46 11.93 4.46
N CYS A 8 3.15 11.88 4.20
CA CYS A 8 2.48 10.69 3.69
C CYS A 8 1.89 10.99 2.32
N TYR A 9 2.45 10.36 1.28
CA TYR A 9 1.85 10.40 -0.05
C TYR A 9 0.74 9.36 -0.14
N VAL A 10 -0.46 9.78 -0.59
CA VAL A 10 -1.64 8.92 -0.62
C VAL A 10 -2.18 8.86 -2.04
N GLN A 11 -2.44 7.65 -2.51
CA GLN A 11 -3.05 7.38 -3.82
C GLN A 11 -4.24 6.44 -3.61
N GLU A 12 -5.27 6.60 -4.44
CA GLU A 12 -6.45 5.75 -4.41
C GLU A 12 -6.34 4.67 -5.50
N SER A 13 -6.67 3.43 -5.14
CA SER A 13 -6.83 2.32 -6.07
C SER A 13 -7.93 1.39 -5.57
N SER A 14 -8.70 0.83 -6.52
CA SER A 14 -9.78 -0.10 -6.18
C SER A 14 -9.20 -1.51 -5.97
N PRO A 15 -9.42 -2.15 -4.81
CA PRO A 15 -8.83 -3.46 -4.51
C PRO A 15 -9.52 -4.63 -5.22
N PHE A 16 -10.72 -4.43 -5.77
CA PHE A 16 -11.57 -5.52 -6.26
C PHE A 16 -11.16 -6.09 -7.62
N LYS A 17 -10.19 -5.48 -8.30
CA LYS A 17 -9.57 -6.01 -9.52
C LYS A 17 -8.07 -5.98 -9.35
N LEU A 18 -7.45 -7.16 -9.41
CA LEU A 18 -6.01 -7.30 -9.41
C LEU A 18 -5.46 -7.02 -10.82
N ASP A 19 -5.50 -5.74 -11.21
CA ASP A 19 -5.10 -5.26 -12.52
C ASP A 19 -3.76 -4.53 -12.44
N ALA A 20 -2.73 -5.08 -13.11
CA ALA A 20 -1.37 -4.54 -13.01
C ALA A 20 -1.28 -3.08 -13.48
N ASP A 21 -2.01 -2.70 -14.52
CA ASP A 21 -2.00 -1.32 -15.04
C ASP A 21 -2.56 -0.34 -14.02
N THR A 22 -3.68 -0.69 -13.37
CA THR A 22 -4.30 0.12 -12.31
C THR A 22 -3.33 0.31 -11.13
N TYR A 23 -2.68 -0.77 -10.69
CA TYR A 23 -1.70 -0.69 -9.60
C TYR A 23 -0.47 0.12 -10.01
N GLN A 24 0.04 -0.07 -11.23
CA GLN A 24 1.17 0.67 -11.75
C GLN A 24 0.89 2.17 -11.80
N GLN A 25 -0.29 2.58 -12.27
CA GLN A 25 -0.70 3.98 -12.29
C GLN A 25 -0.82 4.57 -10.87
N ALA A 26 -1.30 3.78 -9.91
CA ALA A 26 -1.42 4.22 -8.53
C ALA A 26 -0.05 4.39 -7.85
N VAL A 27 0.89 3.47 -8.07
CA VAL A 27 2.19 3.46 -7.36
C VAL A 27 3.29 4.26 -8.06
N ALA A 28 3.21 4.47 -9.38
CA ALA A 28 4.25 5.19 -10.12
C ALA A 28 4.57 6.58 -9.55
N PRO A 29 3.59 7.41 -9.14
CA PRO A 29 3.86 8.72 -8.53
C PRO A 29 4.52 8.63 -7.16
N LEU A 30 4.49 7.48 -6.49
CA LEU A 30 4.98 7.30 -5.12
C LEU A 30 6.43 6.83 -5.07
N ARG A 31 6.89 6.13 -6.11
CA ARG A 31 8.14 5.36 -6.13
C ARG A 31 9.38 6.17 -5.71
N ASP A 32 9.49 7.42 -6.14
CA ASP A 32 10.65 8.29 -5.87
C ASP A 32 10.45 9.20 -4.64
N HIS A 33 9.35 9.01 -3.92
CA HIS A 33 8.92 9.89 -2.82
C HIS A 33 8.74 9.17 -1.49
N VAL A 34 8.76 7.84 -1.47
CA VAL A 34 8.52 7.02 -0.27
C VAL A 34 9.52 5.88 -0.16
N ASP A 35 9.89 5.53 1.08
CA ASP A 35 10.74 4.36 1.36
C ASP A 35 9.93 3.08 1.59
N ILE A 36 8.66 3.22 2.01
CA ILE A 36 7.76 2.12 2.37
C ILE A 36 6.35 2.45 1.89
N LEU A 37 5.63 1.44 1.38
CA LEU A 37 4.25 1.55 0.97
C LEU A 37 3.32 0.82 1.96
N LEU A 38 2.20 1.44 2.32
CA LEU A 38 1.14 0.82 3.11
C LEU A 38 -0.14 0.73 2.26
N LEU A 39 -0.66 -0.48 2.07
CA LEU A 39 -1.94 -0.71 1.42
C LEU A 39 -3.05 -0.73 2.47
N ASP A 40 -3.87 0.32 2.46
CA ASP A 40 -4.93 0.55 3.44
C ASP A 40 -6.33 0.34 2.85
N CYS A 41 -6.80 -0.91 2.88
CA CYS A 41 -8.19 -1.27 2.62
C CYS A 41 -8.41 -2.72 3.04
N MET A 42 -9.61 -3.03 3.56
CA MET A 42 -10.01 -4.41 3.88
C MET A 42 -10.02 -5.34 2.65
N GLY A 43 -10.04 -4.79 1.43
CA GLY A 43 -10.05 -5.56 0.20
C GLY A 43 -8.67 -5.93 -0.34
N TYR A 44 -7.58 -5.35 0.18
CA TYR A 44 -6.24 -5.69 -0.31
C TYR A 44 -5.80 -7.06 0.23
N THR A 45 -5.40 -7.91 -0.69
CA THR A 45 -4.93 -9.27 -0.40
C THR A 45 -3.40 -9.35 -0.46
N GLU A 46 -2.85 -10.50 -0.10
CA GLU A 46 -1.42 -10.75 -0.17
C GLU A 46 -0.91 -10.72 -1.63
N GLU A 47 -1.73 -11.12 -2.59
CA GLU A 47 -1.42 -11.02 -4.02
C GLU A 47 -1.30 -9.55 -4.46
N ALA A 48 -2.18 -8.67 -3.96
CA ALA A 48 -2.08 -7.23 -4.21
C ALA A 48 -0.82 -6.61 -3.60
N ARG A 49 -0.46 -7.06 -2.39
CA ARG A 49 0.80 -6.66 -1.74
C ARG A 49 2.01 -7.07 -2.57
N GLN A 50 2.05 -8.31 -3.04
CA GLN A 50 3.15 -8.82 -3.85
C GLN A 50 3.24 -8.09 -5.19
N LEU A 51 2.12 -7.90 -5.89
CA LEU A 51 2.06 -7.13 -7.13
C LEU A 51 2.59 -5.70 -6.95
N ALA A 52 2.14 -4.99 -5.92
CA ALA A 52 2.63 -3.64 -5.62
C ALA A 52 4.13 -3.65 -5.28
N SER A 53 4.61 -4.66 -4.57
CA SER A 53 6.03 -4.83 -4.23
C SER A 53 6.88 -5.07 -5.49
N ASP A 54 6.40 -5.88 -6.42
CA ASP A 54 7.10 -6.20 -7.66
C ASP A 54 7.16 -4.97 -8.60
N LEU A 55 6.07 -4.21 -8.68
CA LEU A 55 6.00 -3.00 -9.51
C LEU A 55 6.87 -1.85 -8.98
N THR A 56 6.94 -1.70 -7.65
CA THR A 56 7.67 -0.58 -7.02
C THR A 56 9.13 -0.93 -6.69
N GLY A 57 9.41 -2.19 -6.38
CA GLY A 57 10.66 -2.60 -5.76
C GLY A 57 10.81 -2.14 -4.30
N LEU A 58 9.72 -1.63 -3.70
CA LEU A 58 9.70 -1.12 -2.33
C LEU A 58 9.03 -2.14 -1.40
N PRO A 59 9.35 -2.12 -0.10
CA PRO A 59 8.62 -2.89 0.89
C PRO A 59 7.17 -2.41 0.97
N VAL A 60 6.24 -3.34 0.80
CA VAL A 60 4.79 -3.08 0.89
C VAL A 60 4.20 -3.83 2.08
N ILE A 61 3.43 -3.13 2.90
CA ILE A 61 2.78 -3.66 4.10
C ILE A 61 1.25 -3.56 3.92
N LEU A 62 0.52 -4.56 4.40
CA LEU A 62 -0.94 -4.49 4.53
C LEU A 62 -1.31 -3.90 5.89
N SER A 63 -2.29 -3.00 5.97
CA SER A 63 -2.79 -2.47 7.26
C SER A 63 -3.21 -3.59 8.22
N SER A 64 -3.80 -4.67 7.71
CA SER A 64 -4.19 -5.84 8.51
C SER A 64 -2.98 -6.56 9.14
N ALA A 65 -1.90 -6.73 8.39
CA ALA A 65 -0.67 -7.36 8.88
C ALA A 65 0.05 -6.49 9.92
N LEU A 66 0.07 -5.17 9.70
CA LEU A 66 0.61 -4.21 10.66
C LEU A 66 -0.17 -4.25 11.98
N MET A 67 -1.50 -4.17 11.90
CA MET A 67 -2.38 -4.25 13.07
C MET A 67 -2.19 -5.56 13.85
N ALA A 68 -2.09 -6.70 13.14
CA ALA A 68 -1.84 -7.98 13.78
C ALA A 68 -0.50 -8.01 14.54
N LYS A 69 0.58 -7.43 13.97
CA LYS A 69 1.87 -7.32 14.66
C LYS A 69 1.79 -6.43 15.90
N ILE A 70 1.16 -5.27 15.80
CA ILE A 70 1.00 -4.37 16.94
C ILE A 70 0.25 -5.07 18.07
N LEU A 71 -0.83 -5.79 17.77
CA LEU A 71 -1.58 -6.55 18.77
C LEU A 71 -0.75 -7.65 19.44
N LEU A 72 0.15 -8.31 18.70
CA LEU A 72 1.07 -9.31 19.24
C LEU A 72 2.15 -8.74 20.16
N GLU A 73 2.45 -7.44 20.07
CA GLU A 73 3.36 -6.76 21.00
C GLU A 73 2.66 -6.29 22.29
N MET A 74 1.32 -6.31 22.31
CA MET A 74 0.51 -5.85 23.43
C MET A 74 0.13 -6.95 24.43
N ILE A 75 0.24 -8.22 24.05
CA ILE A 75 -0.07 -9.41 24.88
C ILE A 75 1.18 -10.25 25.13
#